data_AF-A0A847ITW2-F1
#
_entry.id   AF-A0A847ITW2-F1
#
_cell.length_a   1.000
_cell.length_b   1.000
_cell.length_c   1.000
_cell.angle_alpha   90.00
_cell.angle_beta   90.00
_cell.angle_gamma   90.00
#
_symmetry.space_group_name_H-M   'P 1'
#
loop_
_entity.id
_entity.type
_entity.pdbx_description
1 polymer ?
#
loop_
_entity_poly.entity_id
_entity_poly.type
_entity_poly.pdbx_seq_one_letter_code
_entity_poly.pdbx_strand_id
1 'polypeptide(L)'
;MNRRADISIFTSLLFLILFQGCVAKRLGKQAARFESAGMFAKAADLYYKASLKKPNVVEFKTGLRRSGQIHLEELSQLVNQAYINRDYHKAVYDFLALKGFLNKVKYAGVELNIDYSTQRIFENARELYLSDRYEYGQKLIGESDFDGAKKVFNEIHQILPDFRDTRSYLNMATIEPIYLRGVNLFSQRKYMDAYQEWEKVTIYNGGYKDVNSLMHQALNERYKEGVLFLINENFSAAALALGEVYKKNPKFEDVKNLYVEARNEPIYRSAMVDLNAGKCRAAYYGFEKVIADAGAYKNADAKRKRALDCAQYPIALATGKISDNQKDAIEFENTLINTLLKKRDPFLKIHKLETVNSSLMKALKKETLIPDRNQLKELHDKNGIKAVLTLLFSNYRKADGALEDRQKTGFERKKITITTGETIFDDKKVTYYEYQKENQFSIEISYQLISTITGEILLSDKLNGAETDKIHYAIYDGDTKILYPAVKIDNNYFVDDKNYSSLQALLKSSQQITTPDKQRDKVYGVLAEKISASLSNFNPER
;
A
#
# COMPACT_ATOMS: atom_id res chain seq x y z
N MET A 1 36.61 11.08 50.82
CA MET A 1 37.54 10.08 50.27
C MET A 1 37.36 9.97 48.77
N ASN A 2 38.46 9.96 48.02
CA ASN A 2 38.64 9.62 46.60
C ASN A 2 37.99 10.49 45.50
N ARG A 3 38.57 11.70 45.34
CA ARG A 3 38.87 12.32 44.02
C ARG A 3 39.82 11.39 43.23
N ARG A 4 39.31 10.45 42.45
CA ARG A 4 40.17 9.67 41.52
C ARG A 4 39.56 9.38 40.15
N ALA A 5 38.32 9.80 39.87
CA ALA A 5 37.69 9.55 38.57
C ALA A 5 37.79 10.71 37.56
N ASP A 6 37.85 11.98 38.01
CA ASP A 6 37.82 13.14 37.10
C ASP A 6 39.18 13.56 36.53
N ILE A 7 40.28 12.99 37.04
CA ILE A 7 41.62 13.33 36.56
C ILE A 7 41.94 12.58 35.26
N SER A 8 41.35 11.39 35.02
CA SER A 8 41.72 10.55 33.88
C SER A 8 41.18 11.04 32.53
N ILE A 9 40.05 11.74 32.51
CA ILE A 9 39.47 12.29 31.26
C ILE A 9 40.14 13.62 30.89
N PHE A 10 40.53 14.43 31.88
CA PHE A 10 41.28 15.67 31.64
C PHE A 10 42.72 15.40 31.19
N THR A 11 43.36 14.32 31.66
CA THR A 11 44.70 13.92 31.20
C THR A 11 44.73 13.32 29.79
N SER A 12 43.66 12.66 29.33
CA SER A 12 43.59 12.12 27.95
C SER A 12 43.26 13.18 26.89
N LEU A 13 42.51 14.24 27.23
CA LEU A 13 42.25 15.35 26.31
C LEU A 13 43.42 16.36 26.24
N LEU A 14 44.23 16.47 27.30
CA LEU A 14 45.47 17.26 27.30
C LEU A 14 46.59 16.58 26.47
N PHE A 15 46.57 15.25 26.35
CA PHE A 15 47.57 14.49 25.60
C PHE A 15 47.38 14.57 24.07
N LEU A 16 46.16 14.77 23.56
CA LEU A 16 45.91 15.00 22.12
C LEU A 16 46.33 16.39 21.63
N ILE A 17 46.39 17.41 22.51
CA ILE A 17 46.82 18.77 22.18
C ILE A 17 48.36 18.88 22.17
N LEU A 18 49.05 18.05 22.97
CA LEU A 18 50.52 18.02 23.05
C LEU A 18 51.19 17.24 21.89
N PHE A 19 50.54 16.20 21.34
CA PHE A 19 51.08 15.47 20.18
C PHE A 19 51.08 16.27 18.88
N GLN A 20 50.15 17.21 18.70
CA GLN A 20 50.15 18.11 17.54
C GLN A 20 51.36 19.07 17.54
N GLY A 21 51.85 19.46 18.73
CA GLY A 21 53.03 20.32 18.87
C GLY A 21 54.33 19.64 18.42
N CYS A 22 54.50 18.36 18.74
CA CYS A 22 55.70 17.60 18.36
C CYS A 22 55.72 17.29 16.85
N VAL A 23 54.56 17.02 16.26
CA VAL A 23 54.43 16.73 14.83
C VAL A 23 54.67 17.97 13.97
N ALA A 24 54.10 19.13 14.32
CA ALA A 24 54.31 20.38 13.57
C ALA A 24 55.78 20.82 13.62
N LYS A 25 56.42 20.74 14.79
CA LYS A 25 57.86 21.04 14.96
C LYS A 25 58.75 20.07 14.17
N ARG A 26 58.40 18.78 14.14
CA ARG A 26 59.10 17.77 13.30
C ARG A 26 58.97 18.09 11.81
N LEU A 27 57.77 18.44 11.34
CA LEU A 27 57.53 18.84 9.95
C LEU A 27 58.32 20.09 9.58
N GLY A 28 58.34 21.13 10.43
CA GLY A 28 59.15 22.32 10.22
C GLY A 28 60.65 22.03 10.16
N LYS A 29 61.17 21.16 11.04
CA LYS A 29 62.58 20.73 11.00
C LYS A 29 62.92 19.94 9.75
N GLN A 30 62.02 19.09 9.27
CA GLN A 30 62.19 18.38 8.00
C GLN A 30 62.12 19.35 6.81
N ALA A 31 61.19 20.30 6.83
CA ALA A 31 61.07 21.33 5.82
C ALA A 31 62.36 22.15 5.69
N ALA A 32 62.97 22.57 6.81
CA ALA A 32 64.26 23.26 6.82
C ALA A 32 65.42 22.42 6.23
N ARG A 33 65.41 21.10 6.43
CA ARG A 33 66.39 20.19 5.79
C ARG A 33 66.20 20.11 4.28
N PHE A 34 64.95 20.03 3.81
CA PHE A 34 64.67 20.05 2.38
C PHE A 34 64.97 21.42 1.75
N GLU A 35 64.68 22.51 2.46
CA GLU A 35 65.01 23.89 2.04
C GLU A 35 66.52 24.06 1.88
N SER A 36 67.32 23.64 2.86
CA SER A 36 68.80 23.68 2.78
C SER A 36 69.40 22.76 1.72
N ALA A 37 68.69 21.69 1.35
CA ALA A 37 69.08 20.79 0.25
C ALA A 37 68.60 21.26 -1.14
N GLY A 38 67.99 22.46 -1.25
CA GLY A 38 67.47 23.01 -2.50
C GLY A 38 66.19 22.33 -3.01
N MET A 39 65.54 21.49 -2.21
CA MET A 39 64.30 20.79 -2.57
C MET A 39 63.07 21.64 -2.20
N PHE A 40 62.93 22.79 -2.84
CA PHE A 40 61.98 23.83 -2.44
C PHE A 40 60.51 23.41 -2.53
N ALA A 41 60.13 22.60 -3.53
CA ALA A 41 58.79 22.03 -3.63
C ALA A 41 58.40 21.20 -2.38
N LYS A 42 59.30 20.31 -1.94
CA LYS A 42 59.09 19.45 -0.77
C LYS A 42 59.13 20.27 0.51
N ALA A 43 60.04 21.23 0.60
CA ALA A 43 60.12 22.16 1.73
C ALA A 43 58.83 22.96 1.88
N ALA A 44 58.31 23.54 0.79
CA ALA A 44 57.06 24.29 0.77
C ALA A 44 55.86 23.42 1.20
N ASP A 45 55.73 22.19 0.72
CA ASP A 45 54.63 21.30 1.14
C ASP A 45 54.70 20.96 2.65
N LEU A 46 55.90 20.71 3.18
CA LEU A 46 56.09 20.43 4.60
C LEU A 46 55.86 21.66 5.48
N TYR A 47 56.33 22.84 5.07
CA TYR A 47 56.04 24.09 5.75
C TYR A 47 54.54 24.45 5.69
N TYR A 48 53.86 24.15 4.59
CA TYR A 48 52.40 24.30 4.47
C TYR A 48 51.67 23.43 5.48
N LYS A 49 51.99 22.12 5.52
CA LYS A 49 51.41 21.18 6.50
C LYS A 49 51.70 21.59 7.94
N ALA A 50 52.91 22.09 8.22
CA ALA A 50 53.26 22.62 9.54
C ALA A 50 52.46 23.88 9.89
N SER A 51 52.27 24.79 8.93
CA SER A 51 51.51 26.03 9.08
C SER A 51 50.02 25.78 9.33
N LEU A 52 49.40 24.77 8.70
CA LEU A 52 48.01 24.39 9.01
C LEU A 52 47.85 23.83 10.43
N LYS A 53 48.83 23.05 10.91
CA LYS A 53 48.80 22.47 12.26
C LYS A 53 49.08 23.50 13.36
N LYS A 54 49.91 24.50 13.07
CA LYS A 54 50.27 25.58 14.00
C LYS A 54 50.29 26.94 13.27
N PRO A 55 49.10 27.55 13.05
CA PRO A 55 48.98 28.81 12.30
C PRO A 55 49.69 30.02 12.94
N ASN A 56 49.95 29.98 14.24
CA ASN A 56 50.56 31.08 15.00
C ASN A 56 52.10 31.02 15.03
N VAL A 57 52.72 29.98 14.44
CA VAL A 57 54.18 29.87 14.39
C VAL A 57 54.69 30.62 13.15
N VAL A 58 55.28 31.79 13.40
CA VAL A 58 55.81 32.68 12.34
C VAL A 58 56.87 31.97 11.49
N GLU A 59 57.73 31.16 12.09
CA GLU A 59 58.80 30.43 11.39
C GLU A 59 58.27 29.55 10.25
N PHE A 60 57.14 28.84 10.45
CA PHE A 60 56.59 27.97 9.41
C PHE A 60 56.01 28.76 8.24
N LYS A 61 55.37 29.90 8.52
CA LYS A 61 54.88 30.81 7.47
C LYS A 61 56.03 31.48 6.73
N THR A 62 57.10 31.86 7.42
CA THR A 62 58.29 32.44 6.80
C THR A 62 59.04 31.41 5.95
N GLY A 63 59.18 30.18 6.44
CA GLY A 63 59.74 29.06 5.66
C GLY A 63 58.89 28.72 4.45
N LEU A 64 57.56 28.66 4.60
CA LEU A 64 56.62 28.50 3.50
C LEU A 64 56.75 29.62 2.47
N ARG A 65 56.89 30.87 2.92
CA ARG A 65 57.06 32.02 2.02
C ARG A 65 58.35 31.91 1.21
N ARG A 66 59.49 31.62 1.83
CA ARG A 66 60.78 31.49 1.13
C ARG A 66 60.81 30.31 0.16
N SER A 67 60.56 29.11 0.69
CA SER A 67 60.58 27.89 -0.12
C SER A 67 59.47 27.89 -1.17
N GLY A 68 58.30 28.45 -0.83
CA GLY A 68 57.18 28.60 -1.75
C GLY A 68 57.44 29.61 -2.85
N GLN A 69 58.12 30.73 -2.58
CA GLN A 69 58.48 31.71 -3.61
C GLN A 69 59.49 31.12 -4.61
N ILE A 70 60.51 30.40 -4.13
CA ILE A 70 61.47 29.74 -5.03
C ILE A 70 60.79 28.63 -5.85
N HIS A 71 59.93 27.82 -5.23
CA HIS A 71 59.17 26.81 -5.98
C HIS A 71 58.19 27.44 -6.98
N LEU A 72 57.58 28.59 -6.64
CA LEU A 72 56.76 29.36 -7.56
C LEU A 72 57.57 29.83 -8.77
N GLU A 73 58.80 30.29 -8.57
CA GLU A 73 59.73 30.65 -9.66
C GLU A 73 60.09 29.44 -10.53
N GLU A 74 60.33 28.26 -9.95
CA GLU A 74 60.53 27.01 -10.70
C GLU A 74 59.30 26.67 -11.57
N LEU A 75 58.08 26.79 -11.02
CA LEU A 75 56.85 26.57 -11.77
C LEU A 75 56.67 27.61 -12.89
N SER A 76 56.98 28.88 -12.64
CA SER A 76 56.95 29.95 -13.65
C SER A 76 57.93 29.67 -14.79
N GLN A 77 59.11 29.12 -14.49
CA GLN A 77 60.07 28.71 -15.52
C GLN A 77 59.53 27.59 -16.40
N LEU A 78 58.84 26.58 -15.82
CA LEU A 78 58.21 25.51 -16.59
C LEU A 78 57.14 26.05 -17.55
N VAL A 79 56.33 27.00 -17.09
CA VAL A 79 55.33 27.69 -17.94
C VAL A 79 56.02 28.41 -19.09
N ASN A 80 57.08 29.18 -18.82
CA ASN A 80 57.82 29.91 -19.84
C ASN A 80 58.51 28.96 -20.84
N GLN A 81 59.12 27.87 -20.38
CA GLN A 81 59.75 26.86 -21.24
C GLN A 81 58.74 26.20 -22.17
N ALA A 82 57.57 25.79 -21.64
CA ALA A 82 56.50 25.23 -22.44
C ALA A 82 56.03 26.21 -23.52
N TYR A 83 55.88 27.49 -23.17
CA TYR A 83 55.50 28.54 -24.11
C TYR A 83 56.54 28.78 -25.22
N ILE A 84 57.83 28.87 -24.87
CA ILE A 84 58.93 29.02 -25.85
C ILE A 84 58.97 27.83 -26.82
N ASN A 85 58.71 26.63 -26.31
CA ASN A 85 58.64 25.41 -27.11
C ASN A 85 57.33 25.28 -27.92
N ARG A 86 56.44 26.28 -27.86
CA ARG A 86 55.10 26.29 -28.49
C ARG A 86 54.17 25.17 -28.02
N ASP A 87 54.46 24.57 -26.87
CA ASP A 87 53.58 23.61 -26.20
C ASP A 87 52.57 24.38 -25.33
N TYR A 88 51.58 24.98 -26.00
CA TYR A 88 50.61 25.86 -25.34
C TYR A 88 49.68 25.10 -24.39
N HIS A 89 49.37 23.83 -24.67
CA HIS A 89 48.66 22.94 -23.74
C HIS A 89 49.43 22.85 -22.42
N LYS A 90 50.71 22.46 -22.48
CA LYS A 90 51.54 22.34 -21.28
C LYS A 90 51.69 23.68 -20.57
N ALA A 91 51.90 24.78 -21.29
CA ALA A 91 52.00 26.11 -20.68
C ALA A 91 50.74 26.50 -19.90
N VAL A 92 49.54 26.22 -20.45
CA VAL A 92 48.25 26.46 -19.77
C VAL A 92 48.11 25.60 -18.53
N TYR A 93 48.33 24.28 -18.64
CA TYR A 93 48.14 23.35 -17.54
C TYR A 93 49.18 23.50 -16.42
N ASP A 94 50.45 23.77 -16.76
CA ASP A 94 51.49 24.11 -15.78
C ASP A 94 51.12 25.39 -15.01
N PHE A 95 50.55 26.38 -15.69
CA PHE A 95 50.11 27.61 -15.05
C PHE A 95 48.86 27.40 -14.17
N LEU A 96 47.92 26.54 -14.58
CA LEU A 96 46.79 26.15 -13.74
C LEU A 96 47.26 25.40 -12.48
N ALA A 97 48.27 24.54 -12.59
CA ALA A 97 48.92 23.89 -11.44
C ALA A 97 49.60 24.92 -10.53
N LEU A 98 50.31 25.89 -11.10
CA LEU A 98 50.89 27.03 -10.40
C LEU A 98 49.82 27.83 -9.62
N LYS A 99 48.69 28.17 -10.25
CA LYS A 99 47.56 28.82 -9.57
C LYS A 99 46.99 27.95 -8.46
N GLY A 100 46.90 26.64 -8.66
CA GLY A 100 46.53 25.68 -7.62
C GLY A 100 47.46 25.76 -6.40
N PHE A 101 48.77 25.86 -6.64
CA PHE A 101 49.76 26.04 -5.58
C PHE A 101 49.62 27.39 -4.86
N LEU A 102 49.43 28.50 -5.58
CA LEU A 102 49.16 29.83 -4.99
C LEU A 102 47.94 29.81 -4.07
N ASN A 103 46.84 29.21 -4.53
CA ASN A 103 45.62 29.07 -3.74
C ASN A 103 45.86 28.19 -2.50
N LYS A 104 46.62 27.10 -2.66
CA LYS A 104 46.99 26.21 -1.55
C LYS A 104 47.74 26.95 -0.46
N VAL A 105 48.78 27.71 -0.78
CA VAL A 105 49.58 28.43 0.24
C VAL A 105 48.85 29.62 0.84
N LYS A 106 47.98 30.29 0.06
CA LYS A 106 47.11 31.37 0.55
C LYS A 106 46.20 30.89 1.68
N TYR A 107 45.71 29.65 1.63
CA TYR A 107 44.92 29.04 2.70
C TYR A 107 45.69 28.94 4.04
N ALA A 108 47.02 28.88 4.01
CA ALA A 108 47.85 28.93 5.22
C ALA A 108 48.21 30.37 5.67
N GLY A 109 47.62 31.39 5.04
CA GLY A 109 47.88 32.80 5.33
C GLY A 109 49.23 33.30 4.79
N VAL A 110 49.76 32.65 3.75
CA VAL A 110 50.98 33.08 3.05
C VAL A 110 50.61 33.48 1.62
N GLU A 111 50.88 34.72 1.27
CA GLU A 111 50.78 35.22 -0.10
C GLU A 111 52.17 35.18 -0.74
N LEU A 112 52.20 34.66 -1.97
CA LEU A 112 53.38 34.61 -2.83
C LEU A 112 53.13 35.51 -4.05
N ASN A 113 54.20 36.06 -4.60
CA ASN A 113 54.12 37.01 -5.70
C ASN A 113 54.45 36.31 -7.01
N ILE A 114 53.46 36.23 -7.91
CA ILE A 114 53.68 35.80 -9.29
C ILE A 114 54.10 37.00 -10.14
N ASP A 115 55.09 36.82 -11.00
CA ASP A 115 55.55 37.86 -11.89
C ASP A 115 54.53 38.14 -13.02
N TYR A 116 54.40 39.42 -13.40
CA TYR A 116 53.46 39.86 -14.44
C TYR A 116 53.78 39.22 -15.81
N SER A 117 55.05 38.95 -16.13
CA SER A 117 55.42 38.31 -17.39
C SER A 117 54.89 36.87 -17.49
N THR A 118 54.84 36.13 -16.37
CA THR A 118 54.31 34.76 -16.33
C THR A 118 52.80 34.75 -16.54
N GLN A 119 52.09 35.71 -15.95
CA GLN A 119 50.65 35.91 -16.17
C GLN A 119 50.35 36.24 -17.64
N ARG A 120 51.13 37.13 -18.27
CA ARG A 120 50.98 37.47 -19.69
C ARG A 120 51.30 36.30 -20.62
N ILE A 121 52.33 35.50 -20.30
CA ILE A 121 52.65 34.27 -21.05
C ILE A 121 51.46 33.32 -21.03
N PHE A 122 50.85 33.09 -19.86
CA PHE A 122 49.66 32.26 -19.74
C PHE A 122 48.49 32.79 -20.57
N GLU A 123 48.21 34.09 -20.53
CA GLU A 123 47.11 34.68 -21.29
C GLU A 123 47.28 34.46 -22.80
N ASN A 124 48.49 34.65 -23.32
CA ASN A 124 48.83 34.37 -24.71
C ASN A 124 48.73 32.87 -25.04
N ALA A 125 49.29 32.00 -24.20
CA ALA A 125 49.25 30.56 -24.38
C ALA A 125 47.81 30.03 -24.36
N ARG A 126 46.99 30.53 -23.43
CA ARG A 126 45.58 30.19 -23.29
C ARG A 126 44.79 30.58 -24.53
N GLU A 127 44.98 31.79 -25.06
CA GLU A 127 44.27 32.20 -26.29
C GLU A 127 44.59 31.27 -27.48
N LEU A 128 45.88 30.95 -27.67
CA LEU A 128 46.33 30.07 -28.76
C LEU A 128 45.84 28.63 -28.58
N TYR A 129 45.99 28.09 -27.36
CA TYR A 129 45.53 26.75 -27.04
C TYR A 129 44.02 26.61 -27.19
N LEU A 130 43.25 27.51 -26.58
CA LEU A 130 41.79 27.44 -26.64
C LEU A 130 41.25 27.67 -28.06
N SER A 131 41.93 28.46 -28.89
CA SER A 131 41.57 28.61 -30.31
C SER A 131 41.75 27.30 -31.09
N ASP A 132 42.88 26.61 -30.93
CA ASP A 132 43.14 25.31 -31.57
C ASP A 132 42.12 24.25 -31.09
N ARG A 133 41.87 24.19 -29.77
CA ARG A 133 40.84 23.30 -29.21
C ARG A 133 39.46 23.63 -29.74
N TYR A 134 39.11 24.90 -29.86
CA TYR A 134 37.80 25.33 -30.35
C TYR A 134 37.59 24.90 -31.81
N GLU A 135 38.58 25.13 -32.69
CA GLU A 135 38.53 24.68 -34.09
C GLU A 135 38.44 23.16 -34.19
N TYR A 136 39.22 22.43 -33.38
CA TYR A 136 39.14 20.98 -33.31
C TYR A 136 37.76 20.48 -32.83
N GLY A 137 37.17 21.14 -31.83
CA GLY A 137 35.82 20.86 -31.37
C GLY A 137 34.77 21.06 -32.46
N GLN A 138 34.88 22.13 -33.26
CA GLN A 138 34.00 22.39 -34.39
C GLN A 138 34.14 21.32 -35.48
N LYS A 139 35.37 20.88 -35.77
CA LYS A 139 35.62 19.77 -36.68
C LYS A 139 34.91 18.48 -36.24
N LEU A 140 35.03 18.12 -34.95
CA LEU A 140 34.36 16.95 -34.39
C LEU A 140 32.82 17.04 -34.49
N ILE A 141 32.24 18.23 -34.32
CA ILE A 141 30.80 18.46 -34.58
C ILE A 141 30.45 18.16 -36.05
N GLY A 142 31.25 18.67 -36.99
CA GLY A 142 31.04 18.41 -38.43
C GLY A 142 31.16 16.93 -38.81
N GLU A 143 32.02 16.19 -38.12
CA GLU A 143 32.20 14.74 -38.27
C GLU A 143 31.15 13.91 -37.50
N SER A 144 30.23 14.56 -36.78
CA SER A 144 29.25 13.94 -35.89
C SER A 144 29.84 13.15 -34.71
N ASP A 145 31.11 13.37 -34.37
CA ASP A 145 31.72 12.87 -33.12
C ASP A 145 31.35 13.79 -31.95
N PHE A 146 30.09 13.71 -31.54
CA PHE A 146 29.53 14.54 -30.48
C PHE A 146 30.15 14.28 -29.11
N ASP A 147 30.56 13.04 -28.82
CA ASP A 147 31.22 12.70 -27.56
C ASP A 147 32.63 13.30 -27.50
N GLY A 148 33.38 13.24 -28.60
CA GLY A 148 34.66 13.93 -28.76
C GLY A 148 34.49 15.44 -28.60
N ALA A 149 33.58 16.04 -29.37
CA ALA A 149 33.31 17.49 -29.31
C ALA A 149 32.92 17.94 -27.89
N LYS A 150 32.06 17.18 -27.21
CA LYS A 150 31.65 17.46 -25.83
C LYS A 150 32.84 17.47 -24.86
N LYS A 151 33.79 16.54 -25.00
CA LYS A 151 35.01 16.54 -24.16
C LYS A 151 35.84 17.81 -24.39
N VAL A 152 36.04 18.19 -25.66
CA VAL A 152 36.80 19.37 -26.05
C VAL A 152 36.14 20.66 -25.53
N PHE A 153 34.85 20.87 -25.79
CA PHE A 153 34.18 22.10 -25.35
C PHE A 153 33.98 22.18 -23.83
N ASN A 154 33.89 21.05 -23.13
CA ASN A 154 33.92 21.04 -21.66
C ASN A 154 35.27 21.51 -21.12
N GLU A 155 36.37 21.06 -21.72
CA GLU A 155 37.72 21.51 -21.34
C GLU A 155 37.87 23.02 -21.53
N ILE A 156 37.46 23.54 -22.69
CA ILE A 156 37.50 24.98 -22.97
C ILE A 156 36.64 25.75 -21.94
N HIS A 157 35.43 25.28 -21.67
CA HIS A 157 34.53 25.90 -20.71
C HIS A 157 35.10 25.89 -19.27
N GLN A 158 35.84 24.86 -18.87
CA GLN A 158 36.50 24.79 -17.56
C GLN A 158 37.67 25.78 -17.45
N ILE A 159 38.41 26.01 -18.54
CA ILE A 159 39.56 26.92 -18.55
C ILE A 159 39.12 28.38 -18.66
N LEU A 160 38.17 28.67 -19.55
CA LEU A 160 37.62 30.01 -19.78
C LEU A 160 36.15 29.90 -20.21
N PRO A 161 35.19 30.05 -19.26
CA PRO A 161 33.77 29.84 -19.52
C PRO A 161 33.18 30.66 -20.66
N ASP A 162 33.65 31.90 -20.81
CA ASP A 162 33.18 32.88 -21.80
C ASP A 162 34.06 32.91 -23.06
N PHE A 163 34.86 31.86 -23.32
CA PHE A 163 35.65 31.78 -24.54
C PHE A 163 34.73 31.60 -25.75
N ARG A 164 34.51 32.69 -26.49
CA ARG A 164 33.66 32.73 -27.69
C ARG A 164 32.26 32.16 -27.36
N ASP A 165 31.71 31.36 -28.25
CA ASP A 165 30.42 30.67 -28.12
C ASP A 165 30.58 29.18 -27.72
N THR A 166 31.64 28.84 -26.98
CA THR A 166 31.91 27.47 -26.48
C THR A 166 30.69 26.84 -25.82
N ARG A 167 29.91 27.61 -25.06
CA ARG A 167 28.68 27.12 -24.42
C ARG A 167 27.63 26.67 -25.43
N SER A 168 27.51 27.36 -26.57
CA SER A 168 26.59 27.00 -27.65
C SER A 168 27.00 25.68 -28.30
N TYR A 169 28.29 25.50 -28.59
CA TYR A 169 28.80 24.24 -29.13
C TYR A 169 28.71 23.08 -28.15
N LEU A 170 28.97 23.32 -26.86
CA LEU A 170 28.78 22.30 -25.82
C LEU A 170 27.32 21.85 -25.71
N ASN A 171 26.38 22.80 -25.79
CA ASN A 171 24.95 22.51 -25.84
C ASN A 171 24.60 21.72 -27.11
N MET A 172 25.11 22.12 -28.27
CA MET A 172 24.91 21.40 -29.54
C MET A 172 25.43 19.96 -29.46
N ALA A 173 26.67 19.74 -29.00
CA ALA A 173 27.26 18.42 -28.80
C ALA A 173 26.43 17.53 -27.85
N THR A 174 25.72 18.13 -26.91
CA THR A 174 24.90 17.40 -25.94
C THR A 174 23.52 17.07 -26.48
N ILE A 175 22.90 17.97 -27.23
CA ILE A 175 21.49 17.89 -27.64
C ILE A 175 21.34 17.18 -29.00
N GLU A 176 22.20 17.50 -29.96
CA GLU A 176 22.13 16.97 -31.33
C GLU A 176 22.06 15.43 -31.42
N PRO A 177 22.89 14.65 -30.68
CA PRO A 177 22.79 13.19 -30.74
C PRO A 177 21.44 12.66 -30.22
N ILE A 178 20.80 13.34 -29.26
CA ILE A 178 19.47 12.98 -28.75
C ILE A 178 18.41 13.28 -29.81
N TYR A 179 18.49 14.47 -30.41
CA TYR A 179 17.60 14.88 -31.50
C TYR A 179 17.65 13.89 -32.68
N LEU A 180 18.86 13.52 -33.14
CA LEU A 180 19.06 12.59 -34.25
C LEU A 180 18.58 11.17 -33.95
N ARG A 181 18.72 10.68 -32.69
CA ARG A 181 18.11 9.40 -32.30
C ARG A 181 16.60 9.43 -32.43
N GLY A 182 15.94 10.53 -32.04
CA GLY A 182 14.51 10.71 -32.27
C GLY A 182 14.14 10.63 -33.75
N VAL A 183 14.89 11.29 -34.64
CA VAL A 183 14.69 11.22 -36.09
C VAL A 183 14.80 9.78 -36.61
N ASN A 184 15.81 9.03 -36.17
CA ASN A 184 15.99 7.63 -36.55
C ASN A 184 14.86 6.71 -36.03
N LEU A 185 14.40 6.91 -34.79
CA LEU A 185 13.26 6.15 -34.25
C LEU A 185 11.97 6.44 -35.03
N PHE A 186 11.76 7.70 -35.39
CA PHE A 186 10.60 8.12 -36.17
C PHE A 186 10.58 7.48 -37.56
N SER A 187 11.72 7.42 -38.26
CA SER A 187 11.81 6.77 -39.58
C SER A 187 11.55 5.26 -39.52
N GLN A 188 11.76 4.64 -38.35
CA GLN A 188 11.42 3.24 -38.06
C GLN A 188 9.96 3.06 -37.61
N ARG A 189 9.12 4.10 -37.67
CA ARG A 189 7.73 4.15 -37.16
C ARG A 189 7.60 3.92 -35.65
N LYS A 190 8.67 4.10 -34.89
CA LYS A 190 8.64 4.05 -33.42
C LYS A 190 8.28 5.44 -32.86
N TYR A 191 7.07 5.89 -33.17
CA TYR A 191 6.67 7.29 -32.95
C TYR A 191 6.75 7.73 -31.48
N MET A 192 6.30 6.89 -30.55
CA MET A 192 6.33 7.24 -29.13
C MET A 192 7.74 7.19 -28.52
N ASP A 193 8.63 6.32 -29.02
CA ASP A 193 10.04 6.31 -28.62
C ASP A 193 10.75 7.58 -29.14
N ALA A 194 10.46 7.97 -30.39
CA ALA A 194 10.96 9.23 -30.96
C ALA A 194 10.48 10.44 -30.14
N TYR A 195 9.19 10.49 -29.78
CA TYR A 195 8.62 11.51 -28.92
C TYR A 195 9.37 11.62 -27.58
N GLN A 196 9.71 10.49 -26.95
CA GLN A 196 10.44 10.46 -25.68
C GLN A 196 11.87 10.98 -25.81
N GLU A 197 12.60 10.66 -26.88
CA GLU A 197 13.92 11.24 -27.12
C GLU A 197 13.83 12.76 -27.31
N TRP A 198 12.84 13.25 -28.06
CA TRP A 198 12.63 14.68 -28.25
C TRP A 198 12.13 15.41 -26.99
N GLU A 199 11.37 14.76 -26.11
CA GLU A 199 11.03 15.29 -24.78
C GLU A 199 12.29 15.53 -23.94
N LYS A 200 13.34 14.71 -24.09
CA LYS A 200 14.65 14.98 -23.45
C LYS A 200 15.32 16.21 -24.04
N VAL A 201 15.20 16.44 -25.35
CA VAL A 201 15.75 17.63 -26.02
C VAL A 201 15.09 18.91 -25.45
N THR A 202 13.77 18.92 -25.26
CA THR A 202 13.05 20.10 -24.76
C THR A 202 13.40 20.47 -23.32
N ILE A 203 13.85 19.51 -22.51
CA ILE A 203 14.41 19.78 -21.16
C ILE A 203 15.65 20.66 -21.25
N TYR A 204 16.51 20.45 -22.25
CA TYR A 204 17.73 21.24 -22.44
C TYR A 204 17.46 22.55 -23.21
N ASN A 205 16.68 22.47 -24.29
CA ASN A 205 16.30 23.62 -25.10
C ASN A 205 14.99 23.33 -25.85
N GLY A 206 13.89 23.90 -25.35
CA GLY A 206 12.56 23.77 -25.96
C GLY A 206 12.42 24.37 -27.36
N GLY A 207 13.33 25.25 -27.78
CA GLY A 207 13.37 25.86 -29.11
C GLY A 207 14.39 25.22 -30.05
N TYR A 208 14.90 24.02 -29.73
CA TYR A 208 15.93 23.39 -30.55
C TYR A 208 15.38 22.90 -31.89
N LYS A 209 15.80 23.55 -32.98
CA LYS A 209 15.37 23.25 -34.35
C LYS A 209 13.83 23.16 -34.43
N ASP A 210 13.31 22.09 -35.02
CA ASP A 210 11.89 21.81 -35.23
C ASP A 210 11.33 20.76 -34.25
N VAL A 211 11.99 20.54 -33.10
CA VAL A 211 11.66 19.45 -32.15
C VAL A 211 10.19 19.42 -31.73
N ASN A 212 9.56 20.58 -31.48
CA ASN A 212 8.15 20.64 -31.12
C ASN A 212 7.22 20.21 -32.26
N SER A 213 7.58 20.54 -33.50
CA SER A 213 6.86 20.09 -34.70
C SER A 213 6.96 18.57 -34.85
N LEU A 214 8.17 18.02 -34.68
CA LEU A 214 8.41 16.58 -34.76
C LEU A 214 7.67 15.80 -33.66
N MET A 215 7.64 16.31 -32.43
CA MET A 215 6.84 15.73 -31.34
C MET A 215 5.34 15.75 -31.66
N HIS A 216 4.82 16.85 -32.22
CA HIS A 216 3.43 16.92 -32.68
C HIS A 216 3.15 15.91 -33.80
N GLN A 217 4.05 15.77 -34.78
CA GLN A 217 3.94 14.78 -35.85
C GLN A 217 3.97 13.35 -35.31
N ALA A 218 4.82 13.03 -34.32
CA ALA A 218 4.83 11.71 -33.69
C ALA A 218 3.50 11.36 -33.01
N LEU A 219 2.89 12.32 -32.30
CA LEU A 219 1.56 12.12 -31.73
C LEU A 219 0.52 11.92 -32.83
N ASN A 220 0.58 12.69 -33.92
CA ASN A 220 -0.33 12.57 -35.05
C ASN A 220 -0.25 11.19 -35.73
N GLU A 221 0.96 10.69 -36.01
CA GLU A 221 1.13 9.38 -36.63
C GLU A 221 0.67 8.25 -35.70
N ARG A 222 0.96 8.35 -34.39
CA ARG A 222 0.46 7.38 -33.41
C ARG A 222 -1.07 7.41 -33.29
N TYR A 223 -1.66 8.60 -33.34
CA TYR A 223 -3.11 8.78 -33.35
C TYR A 223 -3.74 8.13 -34.59
N LYS A 224 -3.18 8.34 -35.79
CA LYS A 224 -3.64 7.69 -37.03
C LYS A 224 -3.56 6.17 -36.97
N GLU A 225 -2.48 5.61 -36.41
CA GLU A 225 -2.39 4.16 -36.16
C GLU A 225 -3.53 3.67 -35.26
N GLY A 226 -3.79 4.39 -34.17
CA GLY A 226 -4.88 4.10 -33.24
C GLY A 226 -6.26 4.13 -33.91
N VAL A 227 -6.52 5.15 -34.73
CA VAL A 227 -7.75 5.26 -35.53
C VAL A 227 -7.88 4.08 -36.50
N LEU A 228 -6.80 3.73 -37.20
CA LEU A 228 -6.80 2.60 -38.13
C LEU A 228 -7.08 1.27 -37.42
N PHE A 229 -6.50 1.04 -36.24
CA PHE A 229 -6.82 -0.13 -35.43
C PHE A 229 -8.28 -0.16 -35.01
N LEU A 230 -8.85 1.00 -34.67
CA LEU A 230 -10.25 1.11 -34.27
C LEU A 230 -11.20 0.78 -35.44
N ILE A 231 -10.92 1.31 -36.64
CA ILE A 231 -11.67 1.02 -37.87
C ILE A 231 -11.63 -0.48 -38.20
N ASN A 232 -10.48 -1.12 -37.99
CA ASN A 232 -10.31 -2.56 -38.20
C ASN A 232 -10.83 -3.41 -37.02
N GLU A 233 -11.54 -2.81 -36.07
CA GLU A 233 -12.07 -3.43 -34.85
C GLU A 233 -11.02 -4.15 -33.98
N ASN A 234 -9.75 -3.79 -34.13
CA ASN A 234 -8.69 -4.22 -33.22
C ASN A 234 -8.67 -3.31 -31.99
N PHE A 235 -9.71 -3.45 -31.17
CA PHE A 235 -9.97 -2.61 -29.99
C PHE A 235 -8.80 -2.58 -28.99
N SER A 236 -8.10 -3.70 -28.81
CA SER A 236 -6.95 -3.77 -27.91
C SER A 236 -5.78 -2.93 -28.40
N ALA A 237 -5.40 -3.05 -29.68
CA ALA A 237 -4.33 -2.23 -30.26
C ALA A 237 -4.72 -0.75 -30.35
N ALA A 238 -5.98 -0.47 -30.70
CA ALA A 238 -6.53 0.89 -30.73
C ALA A 238 -6.46 1.56 -29.35
N ALA A 239 -6.91 0.88 -28.29
CA ALA A 239 -6.87 1.40 -26.93
C ALA A 239 -5.43 1.70 -26.49
N LEU A 240 -4.47 0.84 -26.82
CA LEU A 240 -3.06 1.08 -26.50
C LEU A 240 -2.53 2.32 -27.22
N ALA A 241 -2.71 2.42 -28.53
CA ALA A 241 -2.19 3.53 -29.33
C ALA A 241 -2.83 4.88 -28.97
N LEU A 242 -4.17 4.93 -28.92
CA LEU A 242 -4.91 6.14 -28.56
C LEU A 242 -4.69 6.53 -27.09
N GLY A 243 -4.49 5.55 -26.20
CA GLY A 243 -4.17 5.78 -24.80
C GLY A 243 -2.81 6.47 -24.59
N GLU A 244 -1.79 6.10 -25.38
CA GLU A 244 -0.49 6.75 -25.37
C GLU A 244 -0.58 8.23 -25.76
N VAL A 245 -1.34 8.53 -26.83
CA VAL A 245 -1.60 9.90 -27.28
C VAL A 245 -2.41 10.67 -26.24
N TYR A 246 -3.50 10.09 -25.73
CA TYR A 246 -4.35 10.70 -24.70
C TYR A 246 -3.56 11.05 -23.43
N LYS A 247 -2.66 10.17 -22.98
CA LYS A 247 -1.82 10.41 -21.80
C LYS A 247 -0.88 11.61 -21.99
N LYS A 248 -0.37 11.82 -23.20
CA LYS A 248 0.49 12.97 -23.52
C LYS A 248 -0.29 14.24 -23.77
N ASN A 249 -1.39 14.17 -24.49
CA ASN A 249 -2.27 15.31 -24.75
C ASN A 249 -3.74 14.86 -24.83
N PRO A 250 -4.51 15.00 -23.73
CA PRO A 250 -5.93 14.65 -23.69
C PRO A 250 -6.83 15.43 -24.65
N LYS A 251 -6.32 16.55 -25.20
CA LYS A 251 -7.02 17.43 -26.14
C LYS A 251 -6.51 17.27 -27.58
N PHE A 252 -5.71 16.24 -27.86
CA PHE A 252 -5.23 15.96 -29.21
C PHE A 252 -6.38 15.45 -30.06
N GLU A 253 -6.87 16.29 -30.98
CA GLU A 253 -8.07 16.00 -31.78
C GLU A 253 -9.23 15.49 -30.90
N ASP A 254 -9.86 14.37 -31.27
CA ASP A 254 -10.91 13.70 -30.50
C ASP A 254 -10.42 12.42 -29.79
N VAL A 255 -9.10 12.30 -29.55
CA VAL A 255 -8.46 11.09 -28.99
C VAL A 255 -9.12 10.58 -27.72
N LYS A 256 -9.63 11.49 -26.88
CA LYS A 256 -10.37 11.13 -25.66
C LYS A 256 -11.58 10.24 -25.97
N ASN A 257 -12.36 10.62 -26.98
CA ASN A 257 -13.58 9.91 -27.34
C ASN A 257 -13.24 8.55 -27.99
N LEU A 258 -12.29 8.54 -28.92
CA LEU A 258 -11.84 7.32 -29.59
C LEU A 258 -11.20 6.33 -28.62
N TYR A 259 -10.43 6.81 -27.65
CA TYR A 259 -9.84 5.96 -26.60
C TYR A 259 -10.92 5.34 -25.70
N VAL A 260 -11.95 6.13 -25.33
CA VAL A 260 -13.11 5.62 -24.58
C VAL A 260 -13.86 4.57 -25.40
N GLU A 261 -14.09 4.82 -26.69
CA GLU A 261 -14.74 3.87 -27.59
C GLU A 261 -13.95 2.57 -27.70
N ALA A 262 -12.64 2.64 -27.95
CA ALA A 262 -11.77 1.48 -28.09
C ALA A 262 -11.83 0.54 -26.87
N ARG A 263 -11.94 1.09 -25.65
CA ARG A 263 -12.00 0.31 -24.41
C ARG A 263 -13.38 -0.27 -24.11
N ASN A 264 -14.44 0.46 -24.48
CA ASN A 264 -15.80 0.15 -24.01
C ASN A 264 -16.67 -0.55 -25.04
N GLU A 265 -16.43 -0.35 -26.33
CA GLU A 265 -17.20 -0.99 -27.39
C GLU A 265 -17.20 -2.53 -27.31
N PRO A 266 -16.08 -3.24 -27.11
CA PRO A 266 -16.11 -4.71 -27.01
C PRO A 266 -16.91 -5.21 -25.80
N ILE A 267 -16.84 -4.51 -24.66
CA ILE A 267 -17.60 -4.85 -23.45
C ILE A 267 -19.09 -4.59 -23.68
N TYR A 268 -19.43 -3.45 -24.27
CA TYR A 268 -20.79 -3.08 -24.62
C TYR A 268 -21.42 -4.11 -25.58
N ARG A 269 -20.70 -4.52 -26.63
CA ARG A 269 -21.15 -5.54 -27.59
C ARG A 269 -21.33 -6.91 -26.91
N SER A 270 -20.38 -7.32 -26.07
CA SER A 270 -20.51 -8.57 -25.30
C SER A 270 -21.74 -8.55 -24.38
N ALA A 271 -21.97 -7.45 -23.66
CA ALA A 271 -23.13 -7.30 -22.79
C ALA A 271 -24.45 -7.33 -23.57
N MET A 272 -24.47 -6.78 -24.80
CA MET A 272 -25.59 -6.88 -25.72
C MET A 272 -25.85 -8.32 -26.17
N VAL A 273 -24.81 -9.10 -26.46
CA VAL A 273 -24.92 -10.53 -26.79
C VAL A 273 -25.52 -11.30 -25.62
N ASP A 274 -25.01 -11.09 -24.40
CA ASP A 274 -25.54 -11.71 -23.18
C ASP A 274 -27.02 -11.36 -22.96
N LEU A 275 -27.39 -10.08 -23.15
CA LEU A 275 -28.77 -9.63 -22.99
C LEU A 275 -29.71 -10.31 -23.99
N ASN A 276 -29.28 -10.45 -25.25
CA ASN A 276 -30.07 -11.11 -26.29
C ASN A 276 -30.18 -12.62 -26.08
N ALA A 277 -29.19 -13.23 -25.41
CA ALA A 277 -29.20 -14.64 -25.03
C ALA A 277 -29.97 -14.92 -23.73
N GLY A 278 -30.56 -13.91 -23.08
CA GLY A 278 -31.26 -14.05 -21.80
C GLY A 278 -30.34 -14.16 -20.57
N LYS A 279 -29.02 -13.98 -20.74
CA LYS A 279 -28.03 -13.92 -19.65
C LYS A 279 -28.03 -12.53 -19.01
N CYS A 280 -29.16 -12.15 -18.43
CA CYS A 280 -29.46 -10.80 -18.01
C CYS A 280 -28.59 -10.30 -16.85
N ARG A 281 -28.16 -11.15 -15.92
CA ARG A 281 -27.20 -10.76 -14.87
C ARG A 281 -25.81 -10.47 -15.45
N ALA A 282 -25.33 -11.30 -16.38
CA ALA A 282 -24.06 -11.07 -17.06
C ALA A 282 -24.09 -9.76 -17.85
N ALA A 283 -25.17 -9.52 -18.61
CA ALA A 283 -25.40 -8.28 -19.33
C ALA A 283 -25.44 -7.06 -18.40
N TYR A 284 -26.17 -7.14 -17.27
CA TYR A 284 -26.25 -6.07 -16.28
C TYR A 284 -24.86 -5.65 -15.82
N TYR A 285 -24.02 -6.60 -15.41
CA TYR A 285 -22.65 -6.31 -14.98
C TYR A 285 -21.75 -5.81 -16.12
N GLY A 286 -21.96 -6.29 -17.35
CA GLY A 286 -21.27 -5.77 -18.53
C GLY A 286 -21.57 -4.28 -18.76
N PHE A 287 -22.84 -3.88 -18.72
CA PHE A 287 -23.22 -2.47 -18.86
C PHE A 287 -22.80 -1.61 -17.67
N GLU A 288 -22.84 -2.14 -16.44
CA GLU A 288 -22.27 -1.45 -15.26
C GLU A 288 -20.78 -1.13 -15.44
N LYS A 289 -19.98 -2.06 -15.97
CA LYS A 289 -18.56 -1.80 -16.27
C LYS A 289 -18.37 -0.67 -17.27
N VAL A 290 -19.19 -0.64 -18.32
CA VAL A 290 -19.15 0.44 -19.33
C VAL A 290 -19.54 1.79 -18.72
N ILE A 291 -20.59 1.84 -17.90
CA ILE A 291 -21.05 3.07 -17.25
C ILE A 291 -20.01 3.57 -16.24
N ALA A 292 -19.37 2.66 -15.50
CA ALA A 292 -18.34 3.03 -14.52
C ALA A 292 -17.09 3.65 -15.17
N ASP A 293 -16.69 3.18 -16.36
CA ASP A 293 -15.51 3.70 -17.07
C ASP A 293 -15.82 4.94 -17.92
N ALA A 294 -16.93 4.93 -18.67
CA ALA A 294 -17.24 5.92 -19.70
C ALA A 294 -18.42 6.85 -19.36
N GLY A 295 -19.13 6.60 -18.27
CA GLY A 295 -20.36 7.32 -17.92
C GLY A 295 -21.46 7.09 -18.96
N ALA A 296 -21.77 8.13 -19.75
CA ALA A 296 -22.80 8.09 -20.77
C ALA A 296 -22.24 7.53 -22.10
N TYR A 297 -22.02 6.22 -22.17
CA TYR A 297 -21.62 5.54 -23.40
C TYR A 297 -22.84 4.94 -24.12
N LYS A 298 -23.13 5.45 -25.32
CA LYS A 298 -24.30 5.05 -26.12
C LYS A 298 -25.57 5.03 -25.24
N ASN A 299 -26.32 3.92 -25.23
CA ASN A 299 -27.49 3.72 -24.37
C ASN A 299 -27.25 2.65 -23.29
N ALA A 300 -26.00 2.52 -22.80
CA ALA A 300 -25.63 1.52 -21.78
C ALA A 300 -26.50 1.61 -20.52
N ASP A 301 -26.86 2.80 -20.03
CA ASP A 301 -27.76 2.96 -18.88
C ASP A 301 -29.15 2.35 -19.11
N ALA A 302 -29.75 2.61 -20.27
CA ALA A 302 -31.05 2.05 -20.63
C ALA A 302 -30.98 0.52 -20.79
N LYS A 303 -29.89 0.01 -21.39
CA LYS A 303 -29.66 -1.43 -21.54
C LYS A 303 -29.41 -2.12 -20.21
N ARG A 304 -28.67 -1.48 -19.30
CA ARG A 304 -28.49 -1.92 -17.92
C ARG A 304 -29.84 -2.06 -17.20
N LYS A 305 -30.71 -1.04 -17.28
CA LYS A 305 -32.04 -1.08 -16.66
C LYS A 305 -32.87 -2.24 -17.20
N ARG A 306 -32.89 -2.44 -18.52
CA ARG A 306 -33.54 -3.58 -19.15
C ARG A 306 -32.95 -4.93 -18.71
N ALA A 307 -31.62 -5.02 -18.58
CA ALA A 307 -30.95 -6.20 -18.08
C ALA A 307 -31.32 -6.49 -16.63
N LEU A 308 -31.43 -5.46 -15.78
CA LEU A 308 -31.90 -5.58 -14.41
C LEU A 308 -33.34 -6.11 -14.35
N ASP A 309 -34.26 -5.52 -15.11
CA ASP A 309 -35.67 -5.95 -15.13
C ASP A 309 -35.81 -7.42 -15.56
N CYS A 310 -35.03 -7.86 -16.55
CA CYS A 310 -34.98 -9.25 -16.96
C CYS A 310 -34.38 -10.18 -15.88
N ALA A 311 -33.28 -9.74 -15.25
CA ALA A 311 -32.52 -10.50 -14.25
C ALA A 311 -33.23 -10.64 -12.89
N GLN A 312 -34.22 -9.78 -12.63
CA GLN A 312 -35.02 -9.85 -11.41
C GLN A 312 -35.71 -11.21 -11.28
N TYR A 313 -35.67 -11.75 -10.08
CA TYR A 313 -36.16 -13.08 -9.74
C TYR A 313 -37.09 -13.00 -8.53
N PRO A 314 -38.40 -12.77 -8.76
CA PRO A 314 -39.40 -12.75 -7.69
C PRO A 314 -39.59 -14.15 -7.08
N ILE A 315 -39.39 -14.26 -5.77
CA ILE A 315 -39.54 -15.47 -4.98
C ILE A 315 -40.64 -15.27 -3.95
N ALA A 316 -41.60 -16.19 -3.90
CA ALA A 316 -42.60 -16.24 -2.85
C ALA A 316 -42.15 -17.19 -1.72
N LEU A 317 -42.16 -16.70 -0.48
CA LEU A 317 -41.80 -17.48 0.70
C LEU A 317 -43.03 -18.17 1.29
N ALA A 318 -42.99 -19.50 1.35
CA ALA A 318 -44.00 -20.34 1.94
C ALA A 318 -43.44 -20.97 3.23
N THR A 319 -43.91 -20.48 4.38
CA THR A 319 -43.42 -20.91 5.69
C THR A 319 -44.36 -21.96 6.32
N GLY A 320 -43.79 -23.11 6.68
CA GLY A 320 -44.47 -24.20 7.36
C GLY A 320 -44.87 -23.86 8.80
N LYS A 321 -45.59 -24.78 9.44
CA LYS A 321 -45.99 -24.63 10.84
C LYS A 321 -44.98 -25.26 11.78
N ILE A 322 -44.85 -24.70 12.97
CA ILE A 322 -44.26 -25.36 14.14
C ILE A 322 -45.40 -25.66 15.11
N SER A 323 -45.60 -26.92 15.47
CA SER A 323 -46.66 -27.35 16.38
C SER A 323 -46.60 -26.53 17.68
N ASP A 324 -47.75 -25.99 18.07
CA ASP A 324 -47.97 -25.12 19.25
C ASP A 324 -47.14 -23.82 19.31
N ASN A 325 -46.25 -23.58 18.33
CA ASN A 325 -45.29 -22.48 18.34
C ASN A 325 -45.26 -21.72 17.02
N GLN A 326 -46.43 -21.50 16.40
CA GLN A 326 -46.55 -20.80 15.10
C GLN A 326 -45.92 -19.40 15.09
N LYS A 327 -45.91 -18.70 16.23
CA LYS A 327 -45.26 -17.39 16.38
C LYS A 327 -43.76 -17.47 16.06
N ASP A 328 -43.09 -18.54 16.48
CA ASP A 328 -41.65 -18.72 16.26
C ASP A 328 -41.33 -19.07 14.79
N ALA A 329 -42.26 -19.69 14.07
CA ALA A 329 -42.14 -19.90 12.62
C ALA A 329 -42.21 -18.58 11.85
N ILE A 330 -43.17 -17.72 12.23
CA ILE A 330 -43.33 -16.37 11.65
C ILE A 330 -42.11 -15.50 11.97
N GLU A 331 -41.55 -15.63 13.17
CA GLU A 331 -40.34 -14.90 13.58
C GLU A 331 -39.13 -15.29 12.73
N PHE A 332 -38.96 -16.59 12.42
CA PHE A 332 -37.92 -17.03 11.49
C PHE A 332 -38.12 -16.46 10.08
N GLU A 333 -39.35 -16.51 9.56
CA GLU A 333 -39.70 -15.92 8.26
C GLU A 333 -39.32 -14.43 8.20
N ASN A 334 -39.69 -13.64 9.21
CA ASN A 334 -39.37 -12.22 9.29
C ASN A 334 -37.86 -12.00 9.39
N THR A 335 -37.15 -12.82 10.18
CA THR A 335 -35.68 -12.77 10.30
C THR A 335 -35.01 -13.03 8.95
N LEU A 336 -35.48 -14.03 8.20
CA LEU A 336 -34.97 -14.33 6.86
C LEU A 336 -35.23 -13.19 5.87
N ILE A 337 -36.45 -12.65 5.84
CA ILE A 337 -36.79 -11.52 4.97
C ILE A 337 -35.91 -10.31 5.29
N ASN A 338 -35.77 -9.95 6.57
CA ASN A 338 -34.91 -8.85 6.99
C ASN A 338 -33.45 -9.07 6.60
N THR A 339 -32.97 -10.31 6.70
CA THR A 339 -31.62 -10.69 6.31
C THR A 339 -31.41 -10.55 4.80
N LEU A 340 -32.37 -10.99 3.98
CA LEU A 340 -32.35 -10.85 2.53
C LEU A 340 -32.39 -9.38 2.09
N LEU A 341 -33.26 -8.56 2.71
CA LEU A 341 -33.35 -7.12 2.42
C LEU A 341 -32.05 -6.38 2.76
N LYS A 342 -31.35 -6.79 3.82
CA LYS A 342 -30.05 -6.21 4.19
C LYS A 342 -28.94 -6.51 3.18
N LYS A 343 -29.02 -7.61 2.41
CA LYS A 343 -28.03 -7.92 1.36
C LYS A 343 -28.06 -6.95 0.18
N ARG A 344 -29.19 -6.26 -0.04
CA ARG A 344 -29.41 -5.33 -1.18
C ARG A 344 -29.10 -5.97 -2.53
N ASP A 345 -29.45 -7.23 -2.69
CA ASP A 345 -29.32 -7.94 -3.96
C ASP A 345 -30.31 -7.33 -4.98
N PRO A 346 -29.83 -6.71 -6.07
CA PRO A 346 -30.70 -6.02 -7.03
C PRO A 346 -31.57 -7.00 -7.84
N PHE A 347 -31.21 -8.29 -7.85
CA PHE A 347 -31.91 -9.31 -8.63
C PHE A 347 -32.97 -10.05 -7.80
N LEU A 348 -32.89 -10.04 -6.47
CA LEU A 348 -33.85 -10.77 -5.65
C LEU A 348 -35.04 -9.88 -5.25
N LYS A 349 -36.25 -10.37 -5.51
CA LYS A 349 -37.50 -9.78 -5.01
C LYS A 349 -38.21 -10.79 -4.15
N ILE A 350 -38.32 -10.54 -2.84
CA ILE A 350 -38.91 -11.48 -1.90
C ILE A 350 -40.32 -11.05 -1.53
N HIS A 351 -41.25 -11.98 -1.64
CA HIS A 351 -42.65 -11.78 -1.28
C HIS A 351 -43.08 -12.83 -0.27
N LYS A 352 -43.94 -12.48 0.69
CA LYS A 352 -44.65 -13.49 1.49
C LYS A 352 -45.72 -14.14 0.63
N LEU A 353 -45.74 -15.48 0.55
CA LEU A 353 -46.75 -16.16 -0.25
C LEU A 353 -48.17 -15.85 0.25
N GLU A 354 -48.34 -15.74 1.58
CA GLU A 354 -49.63 -15.38 2.18
C GLU A 354 -50.17 -14.02 1.71
N THR A 355 -49.26 -13.07 1.41
CA THR A 355 -49.63 -11.73 0.88
C THR A 355 -49.94 -11.77 -0.62
N VAL A 356 -49.21 -12.59 -1.39
CA VAL A 356 -49.37 -12.69 -2.84
C VAL A 356 -50.57 -13.56 -3.22
N ASN A 357 -50.78 -14.67 -2.51
CA ASN A 357 -51.85 -15.64 -2.75
C ASN A 357 -52.22 -16.37 -1.44
N SER A 358 -53.09 -15.75 -0.64
CA SER A 358 -53.51 -16.28 0.66
C SER A 358 -54.27 -17.61 0.57
N SER A 359 -55.04 -17.82 -0.50
CA SER A 359 -55.78 -19.06 -0.73
C SER A 359 -54.84 -20.24 -0.97
N LEU A 360 -53.82 -20.06 -1.81
CA LEU A 360 -52.78 -21.06 -2.03
C LEU A 360 -52.04 -21.35 -0.72
N MET A 361 -51.64 -20.32 0.04
CA MET A 361 -50.97 -20.54 1.33
C MET A 361 -51.84 -21.35 2.31
N LYS A 362 -53.15 -21.11 2.35
CA LYS A 362 -54.09 -21.88 3.19
C LYS A 362 -54.19 -23.34 2.75
N ALA A 363 -54.16 -23.62 1.45
CA ALA A 363 -54.15 -24.99 0.92
C ALA A 363 -52.84 -25.71 1.29
N LEU A 364 -51.70 -25.09 1.03
CA LEU A 364 -50.37 -25.65 1.32
C LEU A 364 -50.17 -25.97 2.80
N LYS A 365 -50.69 -25.13 3.70
CA LYS A 365 -50.64 -25.35 5.17
C LYS A 365 -51.47 -26.55 5.66
N LYS A 366 -52.29 -27.17 4.81
CA LYS A 366 -53.07 -28.39 5.11
C LYS A 366 -52.41 -29.67 4.59
N GLU A 367 -51.46 -29.55 3.67
CA GLU A 367 -50.83 -30.67 2.96
C GLU A 367 -49.32 -30.70 3.25
N THR A 368 -48.48 -30.68 2.21
CA THR A 368 -47.02 -30.90 2.28
C THR A 368 -46.19 -29.63 2.17
N LEU A 369 -46.84 -28.46 2.06
CA LEU A 369 -46.22 -27.17 1.73
C LEU A 369 -45.56 -27.11 0.33
N ILE A 370 -45.68 -28.16 -0.48
CA ILE A 370 -45.14 -28.25 -1.84
C ILE A 370 -46.29 -27.98 -2.82
N PRO A 371 -46.25 -26.88 -3.60
CA PRO A 371 -47.32 -26.59 -4.55
C PRO A 371 -47.28 -27.53 -5.76
N ASP A 372 -48.46 -27.89 -6.27
CA ASP A 372 -48.57 -28.69 -7.50
C ASP A 372 -48.28 -27.86 -8.77
N ARG A 373 -48.14 -28.54 -9.91
CA ARG A 373 -47.85 -27.90 -11.21
C ARG A 373 -48.86 -26.82 -11.61
N ASN A 374 -50.15 -27.00 -11.33
CA ASN A 374 -51.20 -26.04 -11.67
C ASN A 374 -51.13 -24.81 -10.76
N GLN A 375 -50.93 -25.02 -9.45
CA GLN A 375 -50.76 -23.96 -8.46
C GLN A 375 -49.51 -23.10 -8.76
N LEU A 376 -48.39 -23.74 -9.12
CA LEU A 376 -47.16 -23.06 -9.51
C LEU A 376 -47.37 -22.20 -10.76
N LYS A 377 -48.03 -22.77 -11.79
CA LYS A 377 -48.32 -22.05 -13.03
C LYS A 377 -49.24 -20.86 -12.79
N GLU A 378 -50.29 -21.01 -11.99
CA GLU A 378 -51.18 -19.90 -11.64
C GLU A 378 -50.44 -18.78 -10.93
N LEU A 379 -49.56 -19.12 -9.98
CA LEU A 379 -48.74 -18.15 -9.25
C LEU A 379 -47.77 -17.40 -10.18
N HIS A 380 -47.23 -18.08 -11.20
CA HIS A 380 -46.45 -17.42 -12.24
C HIS A 380 -47.31 -16.46 -13.07
N ASP A 381 -48.39 -16.96 -13.66
CA ASP A 381 -49.21 -16.23 -14.65
C ASP A 381 -49.91 -15.01 -14.03
N LYS A 382 -50.40 -15.13 -12.79
CA LYS A 382 -51.16 -14.05 -12.13
C LYS A 382 -50.31 -13.09 -11.32
N ASN A 383 -49.19 -13.56 -10.76
CA ASN A 383 -48.41 -12.78 -9.79
C ASN A 383 -46.97 -12.50 -10.23
N GLY A 384 -46.51 -13.08 -11.34
CA GLY A 384 -45.14 -12.90 -11.84
C GLY A 384 -44.08 -13.54 -10.93
N ILE A 385 -44.45 -14.46 -10.05
CA ILE A 385 -43.51 -15.18 -9.19
C ILE A 385 -42.77 -16.22 -10.03
N LYS A 386 -41.44 -16.23 -9.95
CA LYS A 386 -40.57 -17.15 -10.69
C LYS A 386 -40.21 -18.41 -9.89
N ALA A 387 -40.24 -18.33 -8.56
CA ALA A 387 -40.02 -19.48 -7.70
C ALA A 387 -40.74 -19.37 -6.35
N VAL A 388 -40.98 -20.52 -5.72
CA VAL A 388 -41.48 -20.62 -4.35
C VAL A 388 -40.39 -21.19 -3.47
N LEU A 389 -40.01 -20.46 -2.41
CA LEU A 389 -39.12 -20.95 -1.37
C LEU A 389 -39.97 -21.53 -0.23
N THR A 390 -39.92 -22.83 -0.03
CA THR A 390 -40.60 -23.51 1.07
C THR A 390 -39.67 -23.63 2.28
N LEU A 391 -40.21 -23.41 3.49
CA LEU A 391 -39.50 -23.61 4.75
C LEU A 391 -40.26 -24.61 5.61
N LEU A 392 -39.64 -25.75 5.90
CA LEU A 392 -40.18 -26.79 6.76
C LEU A 392 -39.35 -26.90 8.04
N PHE A 393 -40.03 -26.98 9.17
CA PHE A 393 -39.41 -27.04 10.48
C PHE A 393 -39.57 -28.43 11.09
N SER A 394 -38.49 -28.94 11.65
CA SER A 394 -38.41 -30.21 12.37
C SER A 394 -37.51 -30.05 13.60
N ASN A 395 -37.53 -31.03 14.50
CA ASN A 395 -36.66 -31.05 15.69
C ASN A 395 -36.68 -29.76 16.53
N TYR A 396 -37.83 -29.06 16.53
CA TYR A 396 -38.02 -27.83 17.27
C TYR A 396 -38.13 -28.17 18.77
N ARG A 397 -37.20 -27.62 19.55
CA ARG A 397 -37.21 -27.68 21.01
C ARG A 397 -36.85 -26.31 21.55
N LYS A 398 -37.71 -25.76 22.40
CA LYS A 398 -37.45 -24.53 23.13
C LYS A 398 -37.83 -24.79 24.57
N ALA A 399 -36.83 -25.02 25.43
CA ALA A 399 -37.06 -25.36 26.81
C ALA A 399 -36.49 -24.27 27.72
N ASP A 400 -37.37 -23.68 28.52
CA ASP A 400 -37.01 -22.91 29.70
C ASP A 400 -36.91 -23.90 30.87
N GLY A 401 -35.69 -24.19 31.31
CA GLY A 401 -35.48 -25.14 32.40
C GLY A 401 -36.07 -24.61 33.71
N ALA A 402 -36.58 -25.51 34.55
CA ALA A 402 -36.91 -25.15 35.92
C ALA A 402 -35.61 -24.79 36.67
N LEU A 403 -35.69 -23.79 37.55
CA LEU A 403 -34.63 -23.54 38.51
C LEU A 403 -34.74 -24.59 39.61
N GLU A 404 -33.83 -25.55 39.62
CA GLU A 404 -33.73 -26.53 40.71
C GLU A 404 -32.92 -25.92 41.85
N ASP A 405 -33.48 -25.91 43.05
CA ASP A 405 -32.75 -25.58 44.26
C ASP A 405 -32.56 -26.83 45.13
N ARG A 406 -31.40 -26.92 45.78
CA ARG A 406 -31.09 -28.00 46.71
C ARG A 406 -30.47 -27.41 47.96
N GLN A 407 -31.15 -27.61 49.09
CA GLN A 407 -30.59 -27.29 50.39
C GLN A 407 -29.40 -28.22 50.66
N LYS A 408 -28.26 -27.61 50.99
CA LYS A 408 -27.02 -28.29 51.35
C LYS A 408 -26.64 -27.95 52.77
N THR A 409 -26.00 -28.91 53.43
CA THR A 409 -25.37 -28.67 54.72
C THR A 409 -23.96 -28.16 54.50
N GLY A 410 -23.57 -27.11 55.24
CA GLY A 410 -22.21 -26.60 55.30
C GLY A 410 -21.82 -26.21 56.73
N PHE A 411 -20.64 -25.64 56.88
CA PHE A 411 -20.12 -25.16 58.15
C PHE A 411 -19.51 -23.76 58.00
N GLU A 412 -19.84 -22.85 58.89
CA GLU A 412 -19.03 -21.64 59.12
C GLU A 412 -17.86 -22.04 60.00
N ARG A 413 -16.66 -22.06 59.42
CA ARG A 413 -15.42 -22.42 60.11
C ARG A 413 -14.64 -21.16 60.48
N LYS A 414 -14.60 -20.84 61.77
CA LYS A 414 -13.79 -19.73 62.29
C LYS A 414 -12.52 -20.25 62.91
N LYS A 415 -11.41 -19.61 62.55
CA LYS A 415 -10.11 -19.88 63.15
C LYS A 415 -10.00 -19.09 64.46
N ILE A 416 -9.92 -19.78 65.60
CA ILE A 416 -9.72 -19.17 66.92
C ILE A 416 -8.32 -19.52 67.41
N THR A 417 -7.54 -18.51 67.77
CA THR A 417 -6.26 -18.69 68.44
C THR A 417 -6.50 -18.59 69.94
N ILE A 418 -6.30 -19.68 70.67
CA ILE A 418 -6.44 -19.68 72.13
C ILE A 418 -5.18 -19.15 72.81
N THR A 419 -5.27 -18.81 74.10
CA THR A 419 -4.21 -18.17 74.91
C THR A 419 -2.89 -18.96 74.96
N THR A 420 -2.91 -20.26 74.62
CA THR A 420 -1.73 -21.13 74.50
C THR A 420 -0.98 -20.99 73.17
N GLY A 421 -1.51 -20.23 72.21
CA GLY A 421 -0.96 -20.09 70.85
C GLY A 421 -1.46 -21.15 69.85
N GLU A 422 -2.21 -22.16 70.30
CA GLU A 422 -2.80 -23.17 69.43
C GLU A 422 -4.00 -22.62 68.64
N THR A 423 -4.14 -23.09 67.40
CA THR A 423 -5.30 -22.81 66.56
C THR A 423 -6.34 -23.89 66.76
N ILE A 424 -7.55 -23.50 67.13
CA ILE A 424 -8.74 -24.36 67.08
C ILE A 424 -9.72 -23.83 66.03
N PHE A 425 -10.53 -24.72 65.47
CA PHE A 425 -11.62 -24.35 64.58
C PHE A 425 -12.94 -24.42 65.34
N ASP A 426 -13.70 -23.33 65.26
CA ASP A 426 -15.10 -23.29 65.70
C ASP A 426 -15.98 -23.49 64.45
N ASP A 427 -16.57 -24.67 64.35
CA ASP A 427 -17.37 -25.12 63.21
C ASP A 427 -18.86 -25.06 63.57
N LYS A 428 -19.54 -24.02 63.08
CA LYS A 428 -20.98 -23.88 63.22
C LYS A 428 -21.68 -24.48 62.02
N LYS A 429 -22.50 -25.51 62.24
CA LYS A 429 -23.34 -26.11 61.18
C LYS A 429 -24.33 -25.08 60.65
N VAL A 430 -24.35 -24.91 59.33
CA VAL A 430 -25.24 -23.98 58.61
C VAL A 430 -25.81 -24.64 57.36
N THR A 431 -26.73 -23.95 56.69
CA THR A 431 -27.29 -24.41 55.41
C THR A 431 -27.07 -23.36 54.34
N TYR A 432 -26.81 -23.82 53.12
CA TYR A 432 -26.74 -23.00 51.92
C TYR A 432 -27.55 -23.68 50.81
N TYR A 433 -27.90 -22.94 49.77
CA TYR A 433 -28.64 -23.50 48.63
C TYR A 433 -27.75 -23.54 47.40
N GLU A 434 -27.77 -24.66 46.67
CA GLU A 434 -27.26 -24.73 45.31
C GLU A 434 -28.41 -24.67 44.33
N TYR A 435 -28.25 -23.85 43.30
CA TYR A 435 -29.23 -23.64 42.25
C TYR A 435 -28.67 -24.12 40.91
N GLN A 436 -29.48 -24.83 40.13
CA GLN A 436 -29.14 -25.29 38.78
C GLN A 436 -30.28 -25.01 37.81
N LYS A 437 -29.94 -24.55 36.60
CA LYS A 437 -30.91 -24.37 35.52
C LYS A 437 -30.24 -24.54 34.16
N GLU A 438 -30.95 -25.15 33.22
CA GLU A 438 -30.51 -25.36 31.84
C GLU A 438 -31.59 -24.87 30.86
N ASN A 439 -31.23 -23.92 30.02
CA ASN A 439 -32.06 -23.46 28.92
C ASN A 439 -31.50 -23.98 27.61
N GLN A 440 -32.38 -24.44 26.72
CA GLN A 440 -31.98 -24.96 25.42
C GLN A 440 -32.93 -24.53 24.31
N PHE A 441 -32.34 -24.33 23.14
CA PHE A 441 -33.03 -24.16 21.89
C PHE A 441 -32.43 -25.08 20.83
N SER A 442 -33.26 -25.78 20.05
CA SER A 442 -32.84 -26.49 18.85
C SER A 442 -33.91 -26.41 17.77
N ILE A 443 -33.49 -26.37 16.51
CA ILE A 443 -34.38 -26.41 15.35
C ILE A 443 -33.62 -26.99 14.15
N GLU A 444 -34.37 -27.68 13.30
CA GLU A 444 -33.96 -28.06 11.96
C GLU A 444 -34.87 -27.38 10.94
N ILE A 445 -34.27 -26.82 9.89
CA ILE A 445 -34.96 -26.11 8.82
C ILE A 445 -34.57 -26.75 7.50
N SER A 446 -35.52 -27.40 6.85
CA SER A 446 -35.38 -27.87 5.47
C SER A 446 -36.00 -26.84 4.53
N TYR A 447 -35.28 -26.43 3.49
CA TYR A 447 -35.81 -25.50 2.51
C TYR A 447 -35.64 -26.00 1.08
N GLN A 448 -36.58 -25.62 0.22
CA GLN A 448 -36.54 -25.93 -1.22
C GLN A 448 -36.98 -24.70 -2.02
N LEU A 449 -36.22 -24.32 -3.03
CA LEU A 449 -36.58 -23.33 -4.03
C LEU A 449 -37.13 -24.05 -5.25
N ILE A 450 -38.40 -23.84 -5.56
CA ILE A 450 -39.12 -24.56 -6.60
C ILE A 450 -39.47 -23.60 -7.72
N SER A 451 -39.06 -23.92 -8.95
CA SER A 451 -39.41 -23.16 -10.17
C SER A 451 -40.91 -23.16 -10.40
N THR A 452 -41.52 -21.99 -10.58
CA THR A 452 -42.97 -21.93 -10.89
C THR A 452 -43.27 -22.32 -12.34
N ILE A 453 -42.29 -22.21 -13.23
CA ILE A 453 -42.43 -22.55 -14.65
C ILE A 453 -42.22 -24.06 -14.86
N THR A 454 -41.13 -24.62 -14.32
CA THR A 454 -40.75 -26.02 -14.59
C THR A 454 -41.22 -26.98 -13.51
N GLY A 455 -41.51 -26.49 -12.29
CA GLY A 455 -41.81 -27.33 -11.14
C GLY A 455 -40.59 -28.04 -10.54
N GLU A 456 -39.39 -27.76 -11.04
CA GLU A 456 -38.16 -28.39 -10.56
C GLU A 456 -37.65 -27.73 -9.28
N ILE A 457 -36.99 -28.53 -8.43
CA ILE A 457 -36.25 -28.03 -7.27
C ILE A 457 -34.93 -27.46 -7.77
N LEU A 458 -34.80 -26.14 -7.70
CA LEU A 458 -33.63 -25.37 -8.15
C LEU A 458 -32.50 -25.37 -7.10
N LEU A 459 -32.88 -25.41 -5.82
CA LEU A 459 -31.98 -25.38 -4.68
C LEU A 459 -32.68 -26.03 -3.50
N SER A 460 -31.97 -26.84 -2.72
CA SER A 460 -32.49 -27.33 -1.43
C SER A 460 -31.36 -27.61 -0.47
N ASP A 461 -31.61 -27.42 0.83
CA ASP A 461 -30.69 -27.86 1.89
C ASP A 461 -31.47 -28.05 3.20
N LYS A 462 -30.80 -28.68 4.17
CA LYS A 462 -31.31 -28.91 5.52
C LYS A 462 -30.30 -28.41 6.54
N LEU A 463 -30.71 -27.43 7.33
CA LEU A 463 -29.87 -26.73 8.27
C LEU A 463 -30.29 -27.02 9.71
N ASN A 464 -29.31 -27.30 10.57
CA ASN A 464 -29.52 -27.53 11.99
C ASN A 464 -28.92 -26.38 12.80
N GLY A 465 -29.62 -25.99 13.85
CA GLY A 465 -29.15 -25.01 14.82
C GLY A 465 -29.55 -25.40 16.23
N ALA A 466 -28.62 -25.29 17.16
CA ALA A 466 -28.86 -25.52 18.58
C ALA A 466 -27.99 -24.61 19.43
N GLU A 467 -28.53 -24.21 20.58
CA GLU A 467 -27.85 -23.41 21.58
C GLU A 467 -28.30 -23.89 22.96
N THR A 468 -27.40 -23.92 23.93
CA THR A 468 -27.69 -24.35 25.30
C THR A 468 -26.89 -23.49 26.26
N ASP A 469 -27.50 -23.12 27.37
CA ASP A 469 -26.88 -22.33 28.44
C ASP A 469 -27.25 -22.95 29.79
N LYS A 470 -26.27 -23.04 30.69
CA LYS A 470 -26.42 -23.71 31.99
C LYS A 470 -25.84 -22.83 33.08
N ILE A 471 -26.60 -22.66 34.17
CA ILE A 471 -26.12 -22.02 35.39
C ILE A 471 -26.08 -23.03 36.52
N HIS A 472 -25.04 -22.94 37.35
CA HIS A 472 -24.92 -23.64 38.63
C HIS A 472 -24.22 -22.71 39.61
N TYR A 473 -24.92 -22.31 40.66
CA TYR A 473 -24.39 -21.37 41.65
C TYR A 473 -24.89 -21.70 43.05
N ALA A 474 -24.23 -21.15 44.07
CA ALA A 474 -24.64 -21.29 45.46
C ALA A 474 -25.02 -19.92 46.05
N ILE A 475 -26.02 -19.90 46.93
CA ILE A 475 -26.34 -18.74 47.78
C ILE A 475 -26.18 -19.16 49.22
N TYR A 476 -25.51 -18.28 49.98
CA TYR A 476 -25.40 -18.38 51.41
C TYR A 476 -25.57 -17.00 52.04
N ASP A 477 -26.45 -16.88 53.03
CA ASP A 477 -26.81 -15.61 53.65
C ASP A 477 -25.76 -15.10 54.66
N GLY A 478 -24.86 -15.98 55.12
CA GLY A 478 -23.78 -15.63 56.05
C GLY A 478 -22.48 -15.23 55.35
N ASP A 479 -21.37 -15.27 56.09
CA ASP A 479 -20.06 -14.95 55.51
C ASP A 479 -19.57 -16.10 54.61
N THR A 480 -19.68 -15.88 53.29
CA THR A 480 -19.29 -16.85 52.26
C THR A 480 -17.82 -17.25 52.35
N LYS A 481 -16.93 -16.41 52.87
CA LYS A 481 -15.49 -16.71 52.94
C LYS A 481 -15.17 -17.83 53.92
N ILE A 482 -15.97 -17.94 54.98
CA ILE A 482 -15.80 -18.96 56.02
C ILE A 482 -16.75 -20.13 55.83
N LEU A 483 -17.51 -20.18 54.73
CA LEU A 483 -18.40 -21.29 54.42
C LEU A 483 -17.64 -22.46 53.78
N TYR A 484 -17.74 -23.62 54.41
CA TYR A 484 -17.22 -24.89 53.90
C TYR A 484 -18.37 -25.85 53.61
N PRO A 485 -18.27 -26.68 52.55
CA PRO A 485 -19.25 -27.74 52.32
C PRO A 485 -19.13 -28.82 53.40
N ALA A 486 -20.16 -29.67 53.51
CA ALA A 486 -20.13 -30.81 54.41
C ALA A 486 -20.07 -32.14 53.65
N VAL A 487 -19.30 -33.10 54.17
CA VAL A 487 -19.33 -34.50 53.78
C VAL A 487 -20.15 -35.30 54.81
N LYS A 488 -21.00 -36.20 54.33
CA LYS A 488 -21.81 -37.07 55.19
C LYS A 488 -21.11 -38.41 55.38
N ILE A 489 -20.78 -38.77 56.62
CA ILE A 489 -20.16 -40.05 57.01
C ILE A 489 -20.96 -40.61 58.18
N ASP A 490 -21.43 -41.86 58.07
CA ASP A 490 -22.16 -42.58 59.14
C ASP A 490 -23.26 -41.72 59.82
N ASN A 491 -24.05 -41.05 58.97
CA ASN A 491 -25.17 -40.18 59.34
C ASN A 491 -24.83 -38.85 60.02
N ASN A 492 -23.55 -38.54 60.22
CA ASN A 492 -23.05 -37.26 60.71
C ASN A 492 -22.47 -36.41 59.57
N TYR A 493 -22.49 -35.08 59.74
CA TYR A 493 -21.89 -34.14 58.81
C TYR A 493 -20.56 -33.64 59.36
N PHE A 494 -19.54 -33.65 58.52
CA PHE A 494 -18.21 -33.15 58.83
C PHE A 494 -17.81 -32.10 57.79
N VAL A 495 -16.90 -31.20 58.15
CA VAL A 495 -16.38 -30.21 57.20
C VAL A 495 -15.63 -30.92 56.06
N ASP A 496 -15.93 -30.53 54.83
CA ASP A 496 -15.25 -31.00 53.63
C ASP A 496 -14.27 -29.92 53.13
N ASP A 497 -13.05 -29.95 53.69
CA ASP A 497 -11.97 -29.05 53.30
C ASP A 497 -11.57 -29.19 51.83
N LYS A 498 -11.73 -30.40 51.24
CA LYS A 498 -11.30 -30.68 49.87
C LYS A 498 -12.17 -29.95 48.84
N ASN A 499 -13.47 -29.83 49.10
CA ASN A 499 -14.41 -29.16 48.21
C ASN A 499 -14.67 -27.69 48.54
N TYR A 500 -13.93 -27.11 49.50
CA TYR A 500 -14.02 -25.69 49.82
C TYR A 500 -13.89 -24.82 48.57
N SER A 501 -12.84 -25.02 47.76
CA SER A 501 -12.64 -24.23 46.53
C SER A 501 -13.76 -24.39 45.51
N SER A 502 -14.34 -25.59 45.38
CA SER A 502 -15.49 -25.85 44.50
C SER A 502 -16.72 -25.06 44.96
N LEU A 503 -17.03 -25.07 46.27
CA LEU A 503 -18.12 -24.27 46.82
C LEU A 503 -17.86 -22.77 46.66
N GLN A 504 -16.63 -22.31 46.91
CA GLN A 504 -16.25 -20.91 46.71
C GLN A 504 -16.39 -20.48 45.24
N ALA A 505 -16.17 -21.38 44.28
CA ALA A 505 -16.43 -21.11 42.87
C ALA A 505 -17.93 -20.99 42.58
N LEU A 506 -18.78 -21.86 43.16
CA LEU A 506 -20.23 -21.77 43.03
C LEU A 506 -20.80 -20.48 43.64
N LEU A 507 -20.28 -20.04 44.79
CA LEU A 507 -20.68 -18.78 45.46
C LEU A 507 -20.32 -17.53 44.63
N LYS A 508 -19.38 -17.64 43.70
CA LYS A 508 -18.94 -16.57 42.79
C LYS A 508 -19.51 -16.71 41.37
N SER A 509 -20.21 -17.81 41.09
CA SER A 509 -20.70 -18.12 39.73
C SER A 509 -21.84 -17.18 39.34
N SER A 510 -21.92 -16.85 38.04
CA SER A 510 -22.98 -16.00 37.52
C SER A 510 -24.35 -16.65 37.68
N GLN A 511 -25.34 -15.83 38.02
CA GLN A 511 -26.75 -16.23 38.10
C GLN A 511 -27.51 -15.89 36.80
N GLN A 512 -26.85 -15.20 35.87
CA GLN A 512 -27.46 -14.81 34.59
C GLN A 512 -27.46 -16.00 33.64
N ILE A 513 -28.65 -16.34 33.13
CA ILE A 513 -28.85 -17.34 32.08
C ILE A 513 -29.47 -16.70 30.86
N THR A 514 -29.01 -17.09 29.67
CA THR A 514 -29.61 -16.68 28.41
C THR A 514 -31.01 -17.27 28.30
N THR A 515 -32.01 -16.45 27.98
CA THR A 515 -33.38 -16.92 27.81
C THR A 515 -33.50 -17.77 26.53
N PRO A 516 -34.44 -18.73 26.47
CA PRO A 516 -34.66 -19.52 25.25
C PRO A 516 -35.00 -18.66 24.02
N ASP A 517 -35.66 -17.50 24.20
CA ASP A 517 -35.89 -16.54 23.11
C ASP A 517 -34.59 -15.94 22.56
N LYS A 518 -33.64 -15.53 23.42
CA LYS A 518 -32.34 -15.01 22.97
C LYS A 518 -31.51 -16.10 22.29
N GLN A 519 -31.57 -17.33 22.79
CA GLN A 519 -30.95 -18.50 22.14
C GLN A 519 -31.54 -18.75 20.75
N ARG A 520 -32.88 -18.72 20.63
CA ARG A 520 -33.60 -18.81 19.35
C ARG A 520 -33.16 -17.73 18.38
N ASP A 521 -33.16 -16.46 18.79
CA ASP A 521 -32.83 -15.33 17.91
C ASP A 521 -31.39 -15.42 17.37
N LYS A 522 -30.45 -15.87 18.21
CA LYS A 522 -29.06 -16.15 17.81
C LYS A 522 -29.01 -17.24 16.73
N VAL A 523 -29.68 -18.37 16.97
CA VAL A 523 -29.73 -19.48 16.00
C VAL A 523 -30.42 -19.05 14.71
N TYR A 524 -31.54 -18.34 14.79
CA TYR A 524 -32.28 -17.83 13.64
C TYR A 524 -31.43 -16.92 12.76
N GLY A 525 -30.68 -15.99 13.35
CA GLY A 525 -29.76 -15.14 12.59
C GLY A 525 -28.74 -15.94 11.80
N VAL A 526 -28.12 -16.96 12.42
CA VAL A 526 -27.14 -17.83 11.75
C VAL A 526 -27.78 -18.63 10.61
N LEU A 527 -28.93 -19.24 10.84
CA LEU A 527 -29.62 -20.04 9.82
C LEU A 527 -30.15 -19.18 8.68
N ALA A 528 -30.71 -18.00 8.98
CA ALA A 528 -31.18 -17.05 7.98
C ALA A 528 -30.04 -16.55 7.08
N GLU A 529 -28.86 -16.28 7.63
CA GLU A 529 -27.67 -15.91 6.84
C GLU A 529 -27.24 -17.03 5.88
N LYS A 530 -27.29 -18.30 6.31
CA LYS A 530 -26.96 -19.44 5.45
C LYS A 530 -27.94 -19.59 4.27
N ILE A 531 -29.24 -19.49 4.54
CA ILE A 531 -30.27 -19.53 3.47
C ILE A 531 -30.10 -18.33 2.54
N SER A 532 -29.92 -17.13 3.09
CA SER A 532 -29.72 -15.89 2.33
C SER A 532 -28.50 -15.99 1.39
N ALA A 533 -27.37 -16.48 1.89
CA ALA A 533 -26.17 -16.71 1.08
C ALA A 533 -26.42 -17.70 -0.07
N SER A 534 -27.17 -18.77 0.19
CA SER A 534 -27.51 -19.76 -0.83
C SER A 534 -28.40 -19.17 -1.94
N LEU A 535 -29.35 -18.31 -1.58
CA LEU A 535 -30.22 -17.62 -2.53
C LEU A 535 -29.48 -16.56 -3.35
N SER A 536 -28.58 -15.78 -2.74
CA SER A 536 -27.77 -14.79 -3.46
C SER A 536 -26.77 -15.43 -4.43
N ASN A 537 -26.25 -16.62 -4.10
CA ASN A 537 -25.35 -17.37 -4.98
C ASN A 537 -26.08 -18.12 -6.09
N PHE A 538 -27.40 -18.32 -5.97
CA PHE A 538 -28.21 -18.95 -6.99
C PHE A 538 -28.26 -18.05 -8.24
N ASN A 539 -27.80 -18.59 -9.37
CA ASN A 539 -27.90 -17.94 -10.67
C ASN A 539 -28.78 -18.78 -11.60
N PRO A 540 -30.01 -18.34 -11.92
CA PRO A 540 -30.93 -19.08 -12.80
C PRO A 540 -30.48 -19.11 -14.27
N GLU A 541 -29.42 -18.39 -14.63
CA GLU A 541 -28.90 -18.26 -16.00
C GLU A 541 -27.65 -19.13 -16.27
N ARG A 542 -27.19 -19.89 -15.27
CA ARG A 542 -26.18 -20.95 -15.44
C ARG A 542 -26.86 -22.22 -15.88
#